data_AF-A0A961TVQ6-F1
#
_entry.id   AF-A0A961TVQ6-F1
#
_cell.length_a   1.000
_cell.length_b   1.000
_cell.length_c   1.000
_cell.angle_alpha   90.00
_cell.angle_beta   90.00
_cell.angle_gamma   90.00
#
_symmetry.space_group_name_H-M   'P 1'
#
loop_
_entity.id
_entity.type
_entity.pdbx_description
1 polymer ?
#
loop_
_entity_poly.entity_id
_entity_poly.type
_entity_poly.pdbx_seq_one_letter_code
_entity_poly.pdbx_strand_id
1 'polypeptide(L)' 'MHGNNSNIIDRLLKLSEVEHVTSIGCSGIYDLMKHPDPVLRFPAPVKIGHRSRWRESAVREWMARVAERSEAAA' A
#
# COMPACT_ATOMS: atom_id res chain seq x y z
N MET A 1 -11.08 -26.77 -18.72
CA MET A 1 -10.02 -25.80 -18.39
C MET A 1 -10.67 -24.44 -18.38
N HIS A 2 -11.04 -23.92 -17.20
CA HIS A 2 -11.81 -22.67 -17.12
C HIS A 2 -10.87 -21.48 -17.32
N GLY A 3 -11.24 -20.64 -18.29
CA GLY A 3 -10.44 -19.54 -18.80
C GLY A 3 -10.14 -18.46 -17.75
N ASN A 4 -9.00 -17.81 -17.99
CA ASN A 4 -8.54 -16.59 -17.38
C ASN A 4 -9.67 -15.60 -17.10
N ASN A 5 -9.90 -15.30 -15.83
CA ASN A 5 -10.47 -14.02 -15.44
C ASN A 5 -9.37 -13.22 -14.75
N SER A 6 -8.47 -12.67 -15.57
CA SER A 6 -7.50 -11.67 -15.16
C SER A 6 -8.27 -10.52 -14.52
N ASN A 7 -8.34 -10.50 -13.19
CA ASN A 7 -9.06 -9.49 -12.44
C ASN A 7 -8.27 -8.18 -12.58
N ILE A 8 -8.60 -7.39 -13.61
CA ILE A 8 -8.09 -6.03 -13.87
C ILE A 8 -8.64 -5.03 -12.81
N ILE A 9 -9.40 -5.51 -11.82
CA ILE A 9 -10.01 -4.69 -10.79
C ILE A 9 -9.01 -4.52 -9.64
N ASP A 10 -8.46 -3.32 -9.56
CA ASP A 10 -7.61 -2.90 -8.44
C ASP A 10 -8.45 -2.81 -7.15
N ARG A 11 -8.15 -3.69 -6.19
CA ARG A 11 -8.93 -3.79 -4.96
C ARG A 11 -8.64 -2.62 -4.03
N LEU A 12 -9.67 -2.23 -3.29
CA LEU A 12 -9.59 -1.16 -2.30
C LEU A 12 -9.53 -1.74 -0.88
N LEU A 13 -8.32 -1.77 -0.33
CA LEU A 13 -8.01 -2.25 1.01
C LEU A 13 -8.55 -1.31 2.09
N LYS A 14 -9.16 -1.85 3.14
CA LYS A 14 -9.34 -1.13 4.42
C LYS A 14 -8.02 -1.05 5.17
N LEU A 15 -7.95 -0.14 6.15
CA LEU A 15 -6.80 0.02 7.02
C LEU A 15 -6.32 -1.31 7.62
N SER A 16 -7.22 -2.15 8.15
CA SER A 16 -6.82 -3.45 8.73
C SER A 16 -6.17 -4.40 7.71
N GLU A 17 -6.55 -4.32 6.43
CA GLU A 17 -5.92 -5.13 5.36
C GLU A 17 -4.56 -4.54 4.99
N VAL A 18 -4.44 -3.21 4.97
CA VAL A 18 -3.16 -2.53 4.78
C VAL A 18 -2.19 -2.91 5.89
N GLU A 19 -2.63 -2.91 7.14
CA GLU A 19 -1.82 -3.35 8.29
C GLU A 19 -1.37 -4.80 8.13
N HIS A 20 -2.29 -5.69 7.72
CA HIS A 20 -1.97 -7.09 7.53
C HIS A 20 -0.95 -7.31 6.40
N VAL A 21 -1.11 -6.62 5.28
CA VAL A 21 -0.24 -6.75 4.10
C VAL A 21 1.14 -6.14 4.36
N THR A 22 1.21 -5.00 5.02
CA THR A 22 2.47 -4.28 5.27
C THR A 22 3.15 -4.69 6.57
N SER A 23 2.44 -5.41 7.47
CA SER A 23 2.83 -5.66 8.86
C SER A 23 3.14 -4.38 9.67
N ILE A 24 2.62 -3.23 9.23
CA ILE A 24 2.79 -1.93 9.88
C ILE A 24 1.46 -1.53 10.50
N GLY A 25 1.47 -1.18 11.80
CA GLY A 25 0.26 -0.73 12.49
C GLY A 25 -0.23 0.64 12.02
N CYS A 26 -1.51 0.93 12.26
CA CYS A 26 -2.21 2.19 11.96
C CYS A 26 -1.36 3.46 12.12
N SER A 27 -0.76 3.66 13.29
CA SER A 27 0.03 4.86 13.57
C SER A 27 1.23 4.98 12.63
N GLY A 28 1.94 3.88 12.40
CA GLY A 28 3.08 3.83 11.49
C GLY A 28 2.68 4.12 10.04
N ILE A 29 1.52 3.64 9.60
CA ILE A 29 0.97 4.00 8.27
C ILE A 29 0.79 5.52 8.16
N TYR A 30 0.17 6.15 9.17
CA TYR A 30 -0.05 7.60 9.16
C TYR A 30 1.24 8.42 9.27
N ASP A 31 2.25 7.92 9.98
CA ASP A 31 3.58 8.55 10.02
C ASP A 31 4.30 8.41 8.68
N LEU A 32 4.24 7.24 8.03
CA LEU A 32 4.80 7.03 6.70
C LEU A 32 4.12 7.87 5.63
N MET A 33 2.82 8.17 5.77
CA MET A 33 2.14 9.12 4.88
C MET A 33 2.73 10.54 4.96
N LYS A 34 3.31 10.91 6.11
CA LYS A 34 3.97 12.20 6.34
C LYS A 34 5.48 12.16 6.09
N HIS A 35 6.02 11.01 5.68
CA HIS A 35 7.45 10.86 5.54
C HIS A 35 8.02 11.85 4.50
N PRO A 36 9.13 12.54 4.81
CA PRO A 36 9.70 13.55 3.92
C PRO A 36 10.24 12.92 2.63
N ASP A 37 10.85 11.74 2.73
CA ASP A 37 11.39 11.00 1.61
C ASP A 37 10.26 10.41 0.72
N PRO A 38 10.21 10.74 -0.58
CA PRO A 38 9.13 10.34 -1.48
C PRO A 38 9.11 8.84 -1.80
N VAL A 39 10.24 8.14 -1.64
CA VAL A 39 10.32 6.69 -1.86
C VAL A 39 9.69 5.95 -0.69
N LEU A 40 9.98 6.41 0.54
CA LEU A 40 9.43 5.86 1.79
C LEU A 40 8.00 6.34 2.07
N ARG A 41 7.54 7.42 1.44
CA ARG A 41 6.21 7.98 1.67
C ARG A 41 5.11 6.99 1.27
N PHE A 42 4.23 6.68 2.22
CA PHE A 42 3.12 5.76 2.00
C PHE A 42 2.05 6.36 1.09
N PRO A 43 1.41 5.57 0.21
CA PRO A 43 0.36 6.07 -0.67
C PRO A 43 -0.82 6.67 0.10
N ALA A 44 -1.38 7.75 -0.45
CA ALA A 44 -2.55 8.40 0.12
C ALA A 44 -3.81 7.53 -0.05
N PRO A 45 -4.73 7.54 0.92
CA PRO A 45 -5.99 6.82 0.80
C PRO A 45 -6.93 7.50 -0.20
N VAL A 46 -7.61 6.67 -0.99
CA VAL A 46 -8.84 7.02 -1.70
C VAL A 46 -9.97 7.18 -0.67
N LYS A 47 -10.66 8.32 -0.70
CA LYS A 47 -11.82 8.59 0.16
C LYS A 47 -13.10 8.08 -0.50
N ILE A 48 -13.81 7.20 0.19
CA ILE A 48 -15.15 6.74 -0.18
C ILE A 48 -16.10 7.16 0.95
N GLY A 49 -16.74 8.31 0.77
CA GLY A 49 -17.45 9.00 1.85
C GLY A 49 -16.51 9.28 3.02
N HIS A 50 -16.88 8.85 4.23
CA HIS A 50 -16.06 8.98 5.44
C HIS A 50 -14.97 7.90 5.58
N ARG A 51 -14.91 6.91 4.67
CA ARG A 51 -13.99 5.78 4.78
C ARG A 51 -12.73 6.03 3.95
N SER A 52 -11.57 5.81 4.56
CA SER A 52 -10.28 5.75 3.86
C SER A 52 -10.05 4.35 3.30
N ARG A 53 -9.65 4.26 2.04
CA ARG A 53 -9.29 3.00 1.36
C ARG A 53 -8.00 3.15 0.58
N TRP A 54 -7.22 2.08 0.46
CA TRP A 54 -5.98 2.10 -0.31
C TRP A 54 -6.09 1.19 -1.51
N ARG A 55 -5.57 1.63 -2.64
CA ARG A 55 -5.39 0.76 -3.80
C ARG A 55 -4.38 -0.31 -3.47
N GLU A 56 -4.74 -1.56 -3.69
CA GLU A 56 -3.85 -2.70 -3.45
C GLU A 56 -2.59 -2.59 -4.30
N SER A 57 -2.74 -2.20 -5.58
CA SER A 57 -1.61 -1.93 -6.48
C SER A 57 -0.62 -0.94 -5.89
N ALA A 58 -1.11 0.24 -5.46
CA ALA A 58 -0.27 1.29 -4.92
C ALA A 58 0.48 0.88 -3.64
N VAL A 59 -0.14 0.07 -2.78
CA VAL A 59 0.51 -0.47 -1.57
C VAL A 59 1.60 -1.46 -1.95
N ARG A 60 1.33 -2.37 -2.90
CA ARG A 60 2.32 -3.34 -3.41
C ARG A 60 3.50 -2.64 -4.09
N GLU A 61 3.24 -1.65 -4.93
CA GLU A 61 4.28 -0.85 -5.57
C GLU A 61 5.14 -0.11 -4.55
N TRP A 62 4.54 0.42 -3.48
CA TRP A 62 5.31 1.04 -2.40
C TRP A 62 6.22 0.02 -1.69
N MET A 63 5.71 -1.17 -1.36
CA MET A 63 6.54 -2.22 -0.74
C MET A 63 7.72 -2.62 -1.62
N ALA A 64 7.51 -2.76 -2.94
CA ALA A 64 8.58 -3.05 -3.88
C ALA A 64 9.68 -1.97 -3.84
N ARG A 65 9.30 -0.69 -3.93
CA ARG A 65 10.26 0.43 -3.85
C ARG A 65 11.04 0.46 -2.54
N VAL A 66 10.39 0.16 -1.41
CA VAL A 66 11.05 0.11 -0.09
C VAL A 66 12.02 -1.06 -0.01
N ALA A 67 11.64 -2.24 -0.52
CA ALA A 67 12.50 -3.41 -0.57
C ALA A 67 13.75 -3.15 -1.42
N GLU A 68 13.58 -2.64 -2.65
CA GLU A 68 14.69 -2.32 -3.56
C GLU A 68 15.70 -1.36 -2.92
N ARG A 69 15.22 -0.36 -2.16
CA ARG A 69 16.10 0.57 -1.46
C ARG A 69 16.79 -0.06 -0.25
N SER A 70 16.11 -0.94 0.48
CA SER A 70 16.71 -1.67 1.59
C SER A 70 17.80 -2.63 1.10
N GLU A 71 17.60 -3.25 -0.07
CA GLU A 71 18.56 -4.13 -0.71
C GLU A 71 19.76 -3.36 -1.26
N ALA A 72 19.54 -2.17 -1.83
CA ALA A 72 20.63 -1.30 -2.30
C ALA A 72 21.48 -0.66 -1.18
N ALA A 73 21.01 -0.71 0.07
CA ALA A 73 21.72 -0.17 1.24
C ALA A 73 22.50 -1.24 2.02
N ALA A 74 22.41 -2.52 1.62
CA ALA A 74 23.12 -3.66 2.20
C ALA A 74 24.36 -4.04 1.39
#